data_AF-A0A6P7GDV0-F1
#
_entry.id   AF-A0A6P7GDV0-F1
#
_cell.length_a   1.000
_cell.length_b   1.000
_cell.length_c   1.000
_cell.angle_alpha   90.00
_cell.angle_beta   90.00
_cell.angle_gamma   90.00
#
_symmetry.space_group_name_H-M   'P 1'
#
loop_
_entity.id
_entity.type
_entity.pdbx_description
1 polymer ?
#
loop_
_entity_poly.entity_id
_entity_poly.type
_entity_poly.pdbx_seq_one_letter_code
_entity_poly.pdbx_strand_id
1 'polypeptide(L)'
;MIFDMLKTQQCVIQRKLWEELLHNQKNLKSTIHSSDVCTVLRRVPGKSPDEIEQTEYISETVSTELLVPGDIMEIPAHGCIMHCDAVLLTGNCILNESMLTGESVPVTKTAVPNIAEIAYDPKEHARHTLFCGTHVIQTRYFGNEKVLAIVVRTAFSTSKGNASNGSRRWISQ
;
A
#
# COMPACT_ATOMS: atom_id res chain seq x y z
N MET A 1 0.34 -6.33 -17.76
CA MET A 1 -1.11 -6.61 -17.56
C MET A 1 -1.68 -6.00 -16.27
N ILE A 2 -1.42 -6.51 -15.04
CA ILE A 2 -2.03 -5.92 -13.80
C ILE A 2 -1.63 -4.45 -13.59
N PHE A 3 -0.37 -4.10 -13.82
CA PHE A 3 0.13 -2.73 -13.70
C PHE A 3 -0.23 -1.82 -14.89
N ASP A 4 -0.42 -2.37 -16.10
CA ASP A 4 -0.88 -1.61 -17.27
C ASP A 4 -2.36 -1.24 -17.14
N MET A 5 -3.17 -2.14 -16.56
CA MET A 5 -4.58 -1.89 -16.26
C MET A 5 -4.82 -0.75 -15.27
N LEU A 6 -3.89 -0.51 -14.34
CA LEU A 6 -3.98 0.57 -13.35
C LEU A 6 -3.44 1.92 -13.86
N LYS A 7 -2.89 1.98 -15.09
CA LYS A 7 -2.24 3.19 -15.62
C LYS A 7 -2.85 3.70 -16.92
N THR A 8 -3.91 4.49 -16.79
CA THR A 8 -4.19 5.50 -17.83
C THR A 8 -4.40 6.94 -17.31
N GLN A 9 -4.48 7.22 -16.00
CA GLN A 9 -4.62 8.63 -15.54
C GLN A 9 -3.76 9.12 -14.35
N GLN A 10 -3.00 8.30 -13.62
CA GLN A 10 -2.36 8.76 -12.36
C GLN A 10 -0.83 8.97 -12.37
N CYS A 11 -0.13 8.73 -13.49
CA CYS A 11 1.32 8.60 -13.47
C CYS A 11 2.13 9.91 -13.27
N VAL A 12 1.57 11.09 -13.57
CA VAL A 12 2.32 12.37 -13.48
C VAL A 12 2.10 13.10 -12.16
N ILE A 13 0.87 13.08 -11.63
CA ILE A 13 0.53 13.76 -10.36
C ILE A 13 1.20 13.05 -9.17
N GLN A 14 1.25 11.72 -9.20
CA GLN A 14 1.86 10.90 -8.14
C GLN A 14 3.37 11.16 -7.99
N ARG A 15 4.10 11.42 -9.08
CA ARG A 15 5.55 11.64 -9.01
C ARG A 15 5.92 12.95 -8.30
N LYS A 16 5.22 14.05 -8.60
CA LYS A 16 5.45 15.34 -7.93
C LYS A 16 5.09 15.28 -6.45
N LEU A 17 3.94 14.68 -6.12
CA LEU A 17 3.51 14.48 -4.74
C LEU A 17 4.53 13.63 -3.96
N TRP A 18 5.07 12.57 -4.58
CA TRP A 18 6.08 11.71 -3.99
C TRP A 18 7.40 12.44 -3.74
N GLU A 19 7.89 13.24 -4.69
CA GLU A 19 9.10 14.06 -4.54
C GLU A 19 8.94 15.12 -3.43
N GLU A 20 7.77 15.76 -3.33
CA GLU A 20 7.45 16.71 -2.26
C GLU A 20 7.32 16.05 -0.89
N LEU A 21 6.68 14.88 -0.79
CA LEU A 21 6.60 14.10 0.46
C LEU A 21 7.97 13.63 0.93
N LEU A 22 8.81 13.15 0.01
CA LEU A 22 10.19 12.77 0.29
C LEU A 22 11.02 13.97 0.80
N HIS A 23 10.78 15.16 0.24
CA HIS A 23 11.42 16.39 0.69
C HIS A 23 10.95 16.82 2.09
N ASN A 24 9.64 16.78 2.35
CA ASN A 24 9.06 17.15 3.64
C ASN A 24 9.47 16.19 4.77
N GLN A 25 9.68 14.91 4.48
CA GLN A 25 10.10 13.94 5.48
C GLN A 25 11.54 14.10 5.96
N LYS A 26 12.45 14.64 5.13
CA LYS A 26 13.84 14.88 5.56
C LYS A 26 13.92 15.79 6.79
N ASN A 27 12.93 16.65 7.01
CA ASN A 27 12.90 17.60 8.12
C ASN A 27 12.35 17.02 9.43
N LEU A 28 11.72 15.83 9.43
CA LEU A 28 11.14 15.19 10.63
C LEU A 28 11.90 13.95 11.14
N LYS A 29 13.04 13.60 10.55
CA LYS A 29 13.76 12.33 10.81
C LYS A 29 14.49 12.18 12.16
N SER A 30 14.27 13.04 13.15
CA SER A 30 15.07 13.01 14.39
C SER A 30 14.42 12.36 15.61
N THR A 31 13.21 11.76 15.52
CA THR A 31 12.47 11.43 16.77
C THR A 31 11.78 10.06 16.82
N ILE A 32 11.90 9.19 15.80
CA ILE A 32 11.16 7.91 15.82
C ILE A 32 12.11 6.74 15.66
N HIS A 33 11.99 5.77 16.58
CA HIS A 33 12.91 4.65 16.80
C HIS A 33 12.49 3.31 16.16
N SER A 34 11.60 3.29 15.17
CA SER A 34 11.32 2.07 14.39
C SER A 34 11.44 2.37 12.89
N SER A 35 12.59 2.06 12.32
CA SER A 35 12.83 2.15 10.88
C SER A 35 12.33 0.87 10.20
N ASP A 36 11.02 0.65 10.21
CA ASP A 36 10.45 -0.49 9.50
C ASP A 36 10.48 -0.22 7.99
N VAL A 37 11.05 -1.16 7.23
CA VAL A 37 11.22 -1.08 5.78
C VAL A 37 10.34 -2.10 5.07
N CYS A 38 9.93 -1.77 3.85
CA CYS A 38 9.12 -2.64 3.00
C CYS A 38 9.65 -2.62 1.57
N THR A 39 9.33 -3.67 0.82
CA THR A 39 9.75 -3.78 -0.58
C THR A 39 8.62 -3.28 -1.47
N VAL A 40 8.89 -2.25 -2.28
CA VAL A 40 7.94 -1.72 -3.27
C VAL A 40 8.42 -2.01 -4.69
N LEU A 41 7.47 -2.27 -5.59
CA LEU A 41 7.73 -2.48 -7.01
C LEU A 41 7.57 -1.15 -7.74
N ARG A 42 8.67 -0.66 -8.30
CA ARG A 42 8.69 0.52 -9.15
C ARG A 42 9.00 0.16 -10.59
N ARG A 43 8.30 0.83 -11.51
CA ARG A 43 8.60 0.73 -12.94
C ARG A 43 9.95 1.36 -13.21
N VAL A 44 10.85 0.63 -13.85
CA VAL A 44 12.07 1.23 -14.40
C VAL A 44 11.65 2.15 -15.54
N PRO A 45 12.03 3.44 -15.53
CA PRO A 45 11.82 4.29 -16.70
C PRO A 45 12.57 3.67 -17.87
N GLY A 46 11.81 3.18 -18.86
CA GLY A 46 12.35 2.46 -20.01
C GLY A 46 13.32 3.33 -20.80
N LYS A 47 14.45 2.72 -21.19
CA LYS A 47 15.34 3.20 -22.24
C LYS A 47 14.61 3.07 -23.57
N SER A 48 14.48 4.19 -24.29
CA SER A 48 14.02 4.34 -25.68
C SER A 48 12.66 3.73 -26.09
N PRO A 49 11.90 4.39 -26.97
CA PRO A 49 10.59 3.90 -27.46
C PRO A 49 10.64 2.64 -28.33
N ASP A 50 11.83 2.18 -28.76
CA ASP A 50 11.97 1.22 -29.85
C ASP A 50 12.10 -0.26 -29.38
N GLU A 51 12.19 -0.52 -28.07
CA GLU A 51 12.15 -1.87 -27.52
C GLU A 51 10.75 -2.17 -26.97
N ILE A 52 9.99 -2.88 -27.80
CA ILE A 52 8.64 -3.35 -27.53
C ILE A 52 8.69 -4.41 -26.40
N GLU A 53 7.92 -4.16 -25.33
CA GLU A 53 7.31 -5.17 -24.44
C GLU A 53 8.12 -5.89 -23.34
N GLN A 54 9.10 -5.26 -22.70
CA GLN A 54 9.49 -5.67 -21.34
C GLN A 54 9.47 -4.48 -20.39
N THR A 55 8.30 -4.24 -19.80
CA THR A 55 8.20 -3.32 -18.66
C THR A 55 8.89 -3.98 -17.48
N GLU A 56 10.18 -3.73 -17.31
CA GLU A 56 10.96 -4.24 -16.18
C GLU A 56 10.56 -3.48 -14.91
N TYR A 57 10.23 -4.24 -13.87
CA TYR A 57 9.94 -3.72 -12.53
C TYR A 57 11.10 -4.05 -11.61
N ILE A 58 11.58 -3.05 -10.88
CA ILE A 58 12.58 -3.25 -9.83
C ILE A 58 11.88 -3.27 -8.48
N SER A 59 12.25 -4.23 -7.66
CA SER A 59 11.93 -4.23 -6.24
C SER A 59 12.94 -3.35 -5.51
N GLU A 60 12.48 -2.32 -4.84
CA GLU A 60 13.31 -1.44 -4.01
C GLU A 60 12.83 -1.47 -2.55
N THR A 61 13.77 -1.45 -1.62
CA THR A 61 13.47 -1.36 -0.19
C THR A 61 13.30 0.10 0.19
N VAL A 62 12.11 0.46 0.66
CA VAL A 62 11.77 1.81 1.12
C VAL A 62 11.32 1.79 2.57
N SER A 63 11.52 2.91 3.26
CA SER A 63 10.91 3.12 4.58
C SER A 63 9.39 3.04 4.46
N THR A 64 8.73 2.39 5.40
CA THR A 64 7.26 2.35 5.51
C THR A 64 6.66 3.75 5.64
N GLU A 65 7.43 4.72 6.14
CA GLU A 65 7.06 6.14 6.20
C GLU A 65 6.91 6.78 4.82
N LEU A 66 7.64 6.29 3.82
CA LEU A 66 7.65 6.84 2.45
C LEU A 66 6.58 6.21 1.55
N LEU A 67 5.82 5.26 2.08
CA LEU A 67 4.71 4.66 1.35
C LEU A 67 3.65 5.73 1.06
N VAL A 68 3.12 5.68 -0.15
CA VAL A 68 1.99 6.51 -0.58
C VAL A 68 0.87 5.62 -1.15
N PRO A 69 -0.40 6.06 -1.04
CA PRO A 69 -1.49 5.36 -1.74
C PRO A 69 -1.21 5.24 -3.24
N GLY A 70 -1.30 4.02 -3.76
CA GLY A 70 -0.96 3.66 -5.14
C GLY A 70 0.38 2.92 -5.28
N ASP A 71 1.23 2.90 -4.25
CA ASP A 71 2.43 2.06 -4.25
C ASP A 71 2.04 0.58 -4.24
N ILE A 72 2.79 -0.25 -4.96
CA ILE A 72 2.61 -1.69 -4.94
C ILE A 72 3.76 -2.30 -4.15
N MET A 73 3.41 -2.98 -3.07
CA MET A 73 4.37 -3.62 -2.17
C MET A 73 4.35 -5.13 -2.32
N GLU A 74 5.52 -5.74 -2.12
CA GLU A 74 5.70 -7.18 -2.04
C GLU A 74 5.57 -7.63 -0.58
N ILE A 75 4.66 -8.58 -0.33
CA ILE A 75 4.47 -9.16 1.00
C ILE A 75 5.39 -10.38 1.13
N PRO A 76 6.38 -10.36 2.05
CA PRO A 76 7.31 -11.46 2.22
C PRO A 76 6.63 -12.75 2.67
N ALA A 77 7.08 -13.89 2.15
CA ALA A 77 6.51 -15.19 2.48
C ALA A 77 6.69 -15.60 3.96
N HIS A 78 7.71 -15.05 4.63
CA HIS A 78 7.99 -15.26 6.04
C HIS A 78 7.15 -14.38 6.97
N GLY A 79 6.27 -13.54 6.43
CA GLY A 79 5.42 -12.63 7.20
C GLY A 79 6.05 -11.27 7.46
N CYS A 80 5.20 -10.30 7.82
CA CYS A 80 5.58 -8.92 8.11
C CYS A 80 4.49 -8.22 8.93
N ILE A 81 4.82 -7.09 9.57
CA ILE A 81 3.82 -6.21 10.17
C ILE A 81 3.33 -5.23 9.10
N MET A 82 2.01 -5.04 9.02
CA MET A 82 1.43 -4.07 8.10
C MET A 82 1.44 -2.66 8.72
N HIS A 83 2.15 -1.73 8.08
CA HIS A 83 2.19 -0.31 8.47
C HIS A 83 1.27 0.58 7.62
N CYS A 84 0.45 -0.03 6.78
CA CYS A 84 -0.49 0.64 5.90
C CYS A 84 -1.69 -0.28 5.64
N ASP A 85 -2.79 0.32 5.18
CA ASP A 85 -3.89 -0.45 4.62
C ASP A 85 -3.56 -0.73 3.15
N ALA A 86 -3.53 -2.01 2.78
CA ALA A 86 -3.18 -2.45 1.44
C ALA A 86 -4.16 -3.51 0.93
N VAL A 87 -4.51 -3.45 -0.34
CA VAL A 87 -5.43 -4.40 -0.98
C VAL A 87 -4.62 -5.45 -1.71
N LEU A 88 -4.93 -6.72 -1.46
CA LEU A 88 -4.20 -7.84 -2.04
C LEU A 88 -4.54 -7.99 -3.53
N LEU A 89 -3.52 -7.94 -4.38
CA LEU A 89 -3.63 -8.07 -5.84
C LEU A 89 -3.39 -9.52 -6.30
N THR A 90 -2.43 -10.21 -5.68
CA THR A 90 -2.04 -11.58 -6.04
C THR A 90 -1.81 -12.42 -4.80
N GLY A 91 -2.08 -13.72 -4.91
CA GLY A 91 -1.91 -14.67 -3.81
C GLY A 91 -2.92 -14.49 -2.66
N ASN A 92 -2.61 -15.15 -1.55
CA ASN A 92 -3.39 -15.14 -0.32
C ASN A 92 -2.46 -14.83 0.86
N CYS A 93 -2.98 -14.20 1.90
CA CYS A 93 -2.25 -13.89 3.12
C CYS A 93 -2.97 -14.47 4.33
N ILE A 94 -2.22 -15.10 5.23
CA ILE A 94 -2.69 -15.50 6.55
C ILE A 94 -2.15 -14.48 7.53
N LEU A 95 -3.02 -13.81 8.27
CA LEU A 95 -2.65 -12.77 9.21
C LEU A 95 -3.36 -12.90 10.56
N ASN A 96 -2.77 -12.28 11.56
CA ASN A 96 -3.36 -12.10 12.87
C ASN A 96 -3.99 -10.72 12.97
N GLU A 97 -5.30 -10.68 13.20
CA GLU A 97 -6.07 -9.45 13.42
C GLU A 97 -6.30 -9.15 14.91
N SER A 98 -5.66 -9.88 15.83
CA SER A 98 -5.86 -9.71 17.28
C SER A 98 -5.64 -8.28 17.76
N MET A 99 -4.74 -7.53 17.12
CA MET A 99 -4.50 -6.11 17.41
C MET A 99 -5.69 -5.19 17.08
N LEU A 100 -6.58 -5.61 16.17
CA LEU A 100 -7.75 -4.85 15.73
C LEU A 100 -9.06 -5.39 16.32
N THR A 101 -9.23 -6.71 16.35
CA THR A 101 -10.49 -7.35 16.76
C THR A 101 -10.45 -7.89 18.19
N GLY A 102 -9.26 -8.07 18.78
CA GLY A 102 -9.08 -8.75 20.06
C GLY A 102 -9.19 -10.28 19.96
N GLU A 103 -9.46 -10.83 18.78
CA GLU A 103 -9.57 -12.26 18.56
C GLU A 103 -8.23 -12.82 18.05
N SER A 104 -7.70 -13.84 18.72
CA SER A 104 -6.40 -14.44 18.37
C SER A 104 -6.52 -15.59 17.35
N VAL A 105 -7.46 -15.49 16.42
CA VAL A 105 -7.67 -16.49 15.37
C VAL A 105 -7.04 -16.01 14.07
N PRO A 106 -6.24 -16.85 13.37
CA PRO A 106 -5.66 -16.47 12.09
C PRO A 106 -6.76 -16.27 11.05
N VAL A 107 -6.73 -15.13 10.37
CA VAL A 107 -7.65 -14.76 9.29
C VAL A 107 -6.93 -14.91 7.95
N THR A 108 -7.60 -15.51 6.97
CA THR A 108 -7.08 -15.62 5.60
C THR A 108 -7.71 -14.55 4.72
N LYS A 109 -6.89 -13.73 4.07
CA LYS A 109 -7.29 -12.77 3.03
C LYS A 109 -6.91 -13.32 1.66
N THR A 110 -7.74 -13.02 0.68
CA THR A 110 -7.57 -13.46 -0.71
C THR A 110 -7.40 -12.26 -1.62
N ALA A 111 -6.71 -12.43 -2.74
CA ALA A 111 -6.60 -11.38 -3.76
C ALA A 111 -7.98 -10.95 -4.27
N VAL A 112 -8.12 -9.67 -4.64
CA VAL A 112 -9.36 -9.17 -5.26
C VAL A 112 -9.55 -9.86 -6.62
N PRO A 113 -10.66 -10.59 -6.83
CA PRO A 113 -10.98 -11.11 -8.15
C PRO A 113 -11.41 -9.94 -9.04
N ASN A 114 -10.75 -9.78 -10.19
CA ASN A 114 -11.05 -8.76 -11.20
C ASN A 114 -10.84 -7.29 -10.75
N ILE A 115 -9.58 -6.86 -10.75
CA ILE A 115 -9.13 -5.50 -10.39
C ILE A 115 -9.67 -4.42 -11.36
N ALA A 116 -10.12 -4.77 -12.57
CA ALA A 116 -10.46 -3.81 -13.64
C ALA A 116 -11.83 -3.17 -13.50
N GLU A 117 -12.80 -3.88 -12.91
CA GLU A 117 -14.22 -3.52 -13.02
C GLU A 117 -14.86 -3.13 -11.69
N ILE A 118 -14.11 -3.19 -10.58
CA ILE A 118 -14.68 -3.02 -9.24
C ILE A 118 -14.19 -1.72 -8.61
N ALA A 119 -15.14 -0.84 -8.27
CA ALA A 119 -14.86 0.31 -7.41
C ALA A 119 -14.51 -0.18 -6.00
N TYR A 120 -13.33 0.19 -5.50
CA TYR A 120 -12.89 -0.20 -4.16
C TYR A 120 -13.78 0.43 -3.08
N ASP A 121 -14.61 -0.41 -2.45
CA ASP A 121 -15.31 -0.08 -1.21
C ASP A 121 -14.62 -0.76 0.00
N PRO A 122 -14.13 -0.01 1.01
CA PRO A 122 -13.47 -0.56 2.19
C PRO A 122 -14.31 -1.56 2.99
N LYS A 123 -15.65 -1.48 2.96
CA LYS A 123 -16.53 -2.39 3.70
C LYS A 123 -16.70 -3.71 2.95
N GLU A 124 -16.99 -3.65 1.67
CA GLU A 124 -17.21 -4.83 0.83
C GLU A 124 -15.90 -5.60 0.56
N HIS A 125 -14.77 -4.87 0.48
CA HIS A 125 -13.45 -5.45 0.18
C HIS A 125 -12.59 -5.71 1.43
N ALA A 126 -13.14 -5.59 2.63
CA ALA A 126 -12.41 -5.84 3.88
C ALA A 126 -11.78 -7.26 3.96
N ARG A 127 -12.35 -8.25 3.25
CA ARG A 127 -11.81 -9.62 3.12
C ARG A 127 -10.60 -9.74 2.17
N HIS A 128 -10.33 -8.69 1.40
CA HIS A 128 -9.19 -8.58 0.48
C HIS A 128 -8.18 -7.50 0.92
N THR A 129 -8.54 -6.71 1.94
CA THR A 129 -7.69 -5.66 2.51
C THR A 129 -6.90 -6.18 3.71
N LEU A 130 -5.60 -5.93 3.69
CA LEU A 130 -4.68 -6.03 4.80
C LEU A 130 -4.71 -4.70 5.56
N PHE A 131 -5.07 -4.71 6.83
CA PHE A 131 -5.20 -3.49 7.63
C PHE A 131 -3.89 -3.17 8.36
N CYS A 132 -3.64 -1.88 8.56
CA CYS A 132 -2.54 -1.40 9.38
C CYS A 132 -2.62 -2.00 10.81
N GLY A 133 -1.49 -2.42 11.37
CA GLY A 133 -1.39 -3.06 12.68
C GLY A 133 -1.63 -4.56 12.69
N THR A 134 -2.03 -5.15 11.55
CA THR A 134 -2.13 -6.61 11.44
C THR A 134 -0.75 -7.24 11.22
N HIS A 135 -0.58 -8.46 11.73
CA HIS A 135 0.66 -9.21 11.54
C HIS A 135 0.43 -10.30 10.51
N VAL A 136 1.03 -10.16 9.33
CA VAL A 136 1.05 -11.22 8.32
C VAL A 136 1.93 -12.33 8.85
N ILE A 137 1.33 -13.50 9.10
CA ILE A 137 2.03 -14.69 9.57
C ILE A 137 2.73 -15.35 8.40
N GLN A 138 2.01 -15.51 7.29
CA GLN A 138 2.51 -16.21 6.12
C GLN A 138 1.71 -15.86 4.88
N THR A 139 2.37 -15.85 3.72
CA THR A 139 1.68 -15.77 2.44
C THR A 139 1.59 -17.14 1.77
N ARG A 140 0.55 -17.31 0.96
CA ARG A 140 0.24 -18.52 0.19
C ARG A 140 0.02 -18.10 -1.26
N TYR A 141 0.71 -18.74 -2.18
CA TYR A 141 0.55 -18.49 -3.60
C TYR A 141 0.73 -19.79 -4.36
N PHE A 142 0.20 -19.84 -5.58
CA PHE A 142 0.36 -20.97 -6.48
C PHE A 142 1.51 -20.66 -7.43
N GLY A 143 2.51 -21.56 -7.51
CA GLY A 143 3.68 -21.38 -8.38
C GLY A 143 4.85 -20.69 -7.67
N ASN A 144 5.62 -19.88 -8.41
CA ASN A 144 6.79 -19.09 -7.93
C ASN A 144 6.49 -17.57 -7.95
N GLU A 145 5.21 -17.19 -7.90
CA GLU A 145 4.76 -15.80 -8.02
C GLU A 145 4.82 -15.03 -6.70
N LYS A 146 5.16 -13.75 -6.80
CA LYS A 146 5.21 -12.85 -5.65
C LYS A 146 3.79 -12.45 -5.23
N VAL A 147 3.60 -12.31 -3.92
CA VAL A 147 2.36 -11.82 -3.32
C VAL A 147 2.42 -10.30 -3.27
N LEU A 148 1.59 -9.66 -4.07
CA LEU A 148 1.59 -8.21 -4.26
C LEU A 148 0.33 -7.59 -3.65
N ALA A 149 0.50 -6.43 -3.03
CA ALA A 149 -0.60 -5.62 -2.51
C ALA A 149 -0.43 -4.16 -2.92
N ILE A 150 -1.53 -3.47 -3.20
CA ILE A 150 -1.53 -2.03 -3.48
C ILE A 150 -1.90 -1.26 -2.22
N VAL A 151 -1.09 -0.27 -1.88
CA VAL A 151 -1.35 0.61 -0.74
C VAL A 151 -2.56 1.47 -1.06
N VAL A 152 -3.60 1.41 -0.23
CA VAL A 152 -4.79 2.27 -0.35
C VAL A 152 -4.79 3.40 0.68
N ARG A 153 -4.16 3.19 1.84
CA ARG A 153 -4.02 4.20 2.88
C ARG A 153 -2.75 3.95 3.69
N THR A 154 -2.04 5.01 4.07
CA THR A 154 -0.80 4.92 4.84
C THR A 154 -1.01 5.41 6.27
N ALA A 155 -0.25 4.88 7.23
CA ALA A 155 -0.39 5.22 8.65
C ALA A 155 -0.17 6.72 8.98
N PHE A 156 0.50 7.49 8.12
CA PHE A 156 0.63 8.94 8.31
C PHE A 156 -0.72 9.65 8.18
N SER A 157 -1.66 9.10 7.40
CA SER A 157 -3.01 9.65 7.26
C SER A 157 -3.85 9.50 8.54
N THR A 158 -3.46 8.63 9.49
CA THR A 158 -4.22 8.33 10.69
C THR A 158 -3.74 9.07 11.95
N SER A 159 -2.49 9.51 12.02
CA SER A 159 -1.94 10.09 13.28
C SER A 159 -1.95 11.62 13.36
N LYS A 160 -2.36 12.35 12.32
CA LYS A 160 -2.43 13.83 12.35
C LYS A 160 -3.61 14.49 11.63
N GLY A 161 -4.61 13.73 11.18
CA GLY A 161 -5.48 14.19 10.09
C GLY A 161 -7.00 14.17 10.24
N ASN A 162 -7.59 13.86 11.40
CA ASN A 162 -9.08 13.92 11.50
C ASN A 162 -9.67 14.37 12.84
N ALA A 163 -8.91 15.09 13.67
CA ALA A 163 -9.42 15.74 14.87
C ALA A 163 -9.32 17.28 14.78
N SER A 164 -9.91 17.88 13.74
CA SER A 164 -10.23 19.32 13.73
C SER A 164 -11.17 19.70 12.58
N ASN A 165 -12.46 19.39 12.72
CA ASN A 165 -13.49 20.33 12.24
C ASN A 165 -14.85 20.11 12.92
N GLY A 166 -14.85 20.10 14.26
CA GLY A 166 -15.96 20.68 15.01
C GLY A 166 -15.67 22.17 15.19
N SER A 167 -16.59 23.03 14.78
CA SER A 167 -16.54 24.50 14.87
C SER A 167 -15.68 25.25 13.84
N ARG A 168 -16.19 25.36 12.61
CA ARG A 168 -16.23 26.65 11.90
C ARG A 168 -17.63 26.89 11.36
N ARG A 169 -18.51 27.37 12.24
CA ARG A 169 -19.74 28.04 11.85
C ARG A 169 -19.31 29.35 11.18
N TRP A 170 -19.55 29.41 9.88
CA TRP A 170 -19.32 30.58 9.03
C TRP A 170 -20.03 31.80 9.61
N ILE A 171 -19.29 32.90 9.77
CA ILE A 171 -19.85 34.22 10.02
C ILE A 171 -19.99 34.94 8.67
N SER A 172 -21.21 35.44 8.45
CA SER A 172 -21.64 36.58 7.63
C SER A 172 -21.62 36.49 6.10
N GLN A 173 -22.82 36.44 5.54
CA GLN A 173 -23.46 37.66 5.00
C GLN A 173 -24.89 37.77 5.56
#